data_AF-A0A8J8MH20-F1
#
_entry.id   AF-A0A8J8MH20-F1
#
_cell.length_a   1.000
_cell.length_b   1.000
_cell.length_c   1.000
_cell.angle_alpha   90.00
_cell.angle_beta   90.00
_cell.angle_gamma   90.00
#
_symmetry.space_group_name_H-M   'P 1'
#
loop_
_entity.id
_entity.type
_entity.pdbx_description
1 polymer ?
#
loop_
_entity_poly.entity_id
_entity_poly.type
_entity_poly.pdbx_seq_one_letter_code
_entity_poly.pdbx_strand_id
1 'polypeptide(L)' 'MRHKEDDRTDNVDRIQFNIDKTIQNMNRAEDMMEETDDEKARQALEDKNERRRDALTGMREEIKDEAIDKQDDYR' A
#
# COMPACT_ATOMS: atom_id res chain seq x y z
N MET A 1 -12.35 32.37 0.44
CA MET A 1 -12.21 30.90 0.48
C MET A 1 -10.72 30.62 0.42
N ARG A 2 -10.12 30.14 1.51
CA ARG A 2 -8.70 29.76 1.49
C ARG A 2 -8.60 28.45 0.71
N HIS A 3 -7.90 28.48 -0.42
CA HIS A 3 -7.40 27.25 -1.02
C HIS A 3 -6.61 26.55 0.09
N LYS A 4 -7.08 25.37 0.51
CA LYS A 4 -6.26 24.47 1.31
C LYS A 4 -5.10 24.14 0.37
N GLU A 5 -3.92 24.68 0.66
CA GLU A 5 -2.68 24.17 0.08
C GLU A 5 -2.74 22.66 0.32
N ASP A 6 -2.77 21.86 -0.74
CA ASP A 6 -2.77 20.41 -0.62
C ASP A 6 -1.51 20.07 0.17
N ASP A 7 -1.70 19.78 1.45
CA ASP A 7 -0.61 19.48 2.36
C ASP A 7 -0.10 18.11 1.91
N ARG A 8 0.97 18.12 1.13
CA ARG A 8 1.61 16.90 0.59
C ARG A 8 1.99 15.91 1.69
N THR A 9 2.05 16.38 2.94
CA THR A 9 2.17 15.54 4.14
C THR A 9 0.96 14.60 4.33
N ASP A 10 -0.26 15.06 4.04
CA ASP A 10 -1.48 14.22 4.07
C ASP A 10 -1.39 13.07 3.04
N ASN A 11 -0.72 13.29 1.90
CA ASN A 11 -0.57 12.26 0.85
C ASN A 11 0.43 11.17 1.25
N VAL A 12 1.61 11.55 1.75
CA VAL A 12 2.61 10.59 2.25
C VAL A 12 2.02 9.71 3.36
N ASP A 13 1.33 10.32 4.33
CA ASP A 13 0.73 9.60 5.45
C ASP A 13 -0.38 8.65 4.97
N ARG A 14 -1.20 9.07 4.00
CA ARG A 14 -2.23 8.21 3.39
C ARG A 14 -1.62 7.03 2.63
N ILE A 15 -0.56 7.26 1.85
CA ILE A 15 0.10 6.20 1.08
C ILE A 15 0.75 5.20 2.06
N GLN A 16 1.45 5.68 3.09
CA GLN A 16 2.04 4.84 4.12
C GLN A 16 0.97 3.99 4.84
N PHE A 17 -0.15 4.60 5.22
CA PHE A 17 -1.27 3.87 5.83
C PHE A 17 -1.80 2.76 4.91
N ASN A 18 -1.95 3.04 3.62
CA ASN A 18 -2.41 2.05 2.64
C ASN A 18 -1.39 0.93 2.42
N ILE A 19 -0.10 1.23 2.44
CA ILE A 19 0.99 0.24 2.42
C ILE A 19 0.86 -0.69 3.63
N ASP A 20 0.78 -0.13 4.84
CA ASP A 20 0.68 -0.91 6.08
C ASP A 20 -0.56 -1.81 6.10
N LYS A 21 -1.71 -1.29 5.65
CA LYS A 21 -2.94 -2.07 5.51
C LYS A 21 -2.82 -3.17 4.47
N THR A 22 -2.15 -2.92 3.36
CA THR A 22 -1.95 -3.91 2.31
C THR A 22 -1.08 -5.06 2.81
N ILE A 23 0.03 -4.74 3.50
CA ILE A 23 0.92 -5.74 4.12
C ILE A 23 0.15 -6.56 5.17
N GLN A 24 -0.60 -5.90 6.06
CA GLN A 24 -1.41 -6.61 7.06
C GLN A 24 -2.43 -7.57 6.41
N ASN A 25 -3.05 -7.15 5.29
CA ASN A 25 -4.00 -7.98 4.56
C ASN A 25 -3.34 -9.12 3.79
N MET A 26 -2.07 -8.98 3.40
CA MET A 26 -1.29 -10.06 2.80
C MET A 26 -0.95 -11.13 3.84
N ASN A 27 -0.43 -10.72 5.00
CA ASN A 27 -0.09 -11.65 6.09
C ASN A 27 -1.35 -12.42 6.55
N ARG A 28 -2.48 -11.74 6.73
CA ARG A 28 -3.75 -12.41 7.08
C ARG A 28 -4.22 -13.39 6.00
N ALA A 29 -3.94 -13.09 4.73
CA ALA A 29 -4.26 -14.01 3.64
C ALA A 29 -3.33 -15.22 3.66
N GLU A 30 -2.06 -15.04 4.01
CA GLU A 30 -1.10 -16.13 4.22
C GLU A 30 -1.53 -17.03 5.40
N ASP A 31 -1.90 -16.44 6.54
CA ASP A 31 -2.43 -17.19 7.69
C ASP A 31 -3.68 -18.02 7.28
N MET A 32 -4.63 -17.41 6.55
CA MET A 32 -5.81 -18.13 6.05
C MET A 32 -5.47 -19.23 5.03
N MET A 33 -4.39 -19.08 4.25
CA MET A 33 -3.92 -20.11 3.31
C MET A 33 -3.34 -21.32 4.04
N GLU A 34 -2.73 -21.12 5.22
CA GLU A 34 -2.22 -22.21 6.06
C GLU A 34 -3.34 -22.95 6.80
N GLU A 35 -4.42 -22.27 7.16
CA GLU A 35 -5.56 -22.86 7.87
C GLU A 35 -6.60 -23.53 6.96
N THR A 36 -6.64 -23.18 5.67
CA THR A 36 -7.67 -23.68 4.74
C THR A 36 -7.24 -24.95 4.02
N ASP A 37 -8.11 -25.97 4.02
CA ASP A 37 -7.96 -27.18 3.20
C ASP A 37 -8.53 -27.01 1.77
N ASP A 38 -9.22 -25.89 1.49
CA ASP A 38 -9.77 -25.60 0.16
C ASP A 38 -8.71 -25.02 -0.78
N GLU A 39 -8.22 -25.86 -1.69
CA GLU A 39 -7.22 -25.50 -2.70
C GLU A 39 -7.64 -24.32 -3.60
N LYS A 40 -8.94 -24.18 -3.90
CA LYS A 40 -9.43 -23.04 -4.70
C LYS A 40 -9.36 -21.75 -3.91
N ALA A 41 -9.71 -21.80 -2.62
CA ALA A 41 -9.58 -20.65 -1.73
C ALA A 41 -8.11 -20.24 -1.58
N ARG A 42 -7.21 -21.22 -1.44
CA ARG A 42 -5.76 -21.02 -1.37
C ARG A 42 -5.23 -20.31 -2.61
N GLN A 43 -5.51 -20.81 -3.81
CA GLN A 43 -5.09 -20.17 -5.06
C GLN A 43 -5.64 -18.75 -5.20
N ALA A 44 -6.91 -18.51 -4.84
CA ALA A 44 -7.50 -17.19 -4.92
C ALA A 44 -6.85 -16.18 -3.96
N LEU A 45 -6.43 -16.63 -2.77
CA LEU A 45 -5.69 -15.81 -1.82
C LEU A 45 -4.26 -15.51 -2.31
N GLU A 46 -3.60 -16.49 -2.92
CA GLU A 46 -2.27 -16.34 -3.52
C GLU A 46 -2.27 -15.33 -4.67
N ASP A 47 -3.18 -15.49 -5.65
CA ASP A 47 -3.35 -14.56 -6.77
C ASP A 47 -3.64 -13.14 -6.30
N LYS A 48 -4.41 -13.01 -5.20
CA LYS A 48 -4.71 -11.71 -4.60
C LYS A 48 -3.49 -11.10 -3.92
N ASN A 49 -2.65 -11.91 -3.29
CA ASN A 49 -1.39 -11.46 -2.70
C ASN A 49 -0.37 -11.06 -3.77
N GLU A 50 -0.33 -11.76 -4.90
CA GLU A 50 0.51 -11.37 -6.05
C GLU A 50 0.15 -9.95 -6.54
N ARG A 51 -1.13 -9.69 -6.81
CA ARG A 51 -1.60 -8.34 -7.22
C ARG A 51 -1.32 -7.26 -6.17
N ARG A 52 -1.33 -7.61 -4.87
CA ARG A 52 -0.97 -6.69 -3.79
C ARG A 52 0.52 -6.36 -3.79
N ARG A 53 1.40 -7.28 -4.18
CA ARG A 53 2.84 -7.01 -4.35
C ARG A 53 3.09 -5.99 -5.45
N ASP A 54 2.36 -6.10 -6.57
CA ASP A 54 2.43 -5.12 -7.65
C ASP A 54 1.93 -3.74 -7.17
N ALA A 55 0.79 -3.70 -6.49
CA ALA A 55 0.26 -2.47 -5.91
C ALA A 55 1.20 -1.82 -4.88
N LEU A 56 1.88 -2.64 -4.06
CA LEU A 56 2.89 -2.15 -3.11
C LEU A 56 4.10 -1.54 -3.80
N THR A 57 4.51 -2.06 -4.95
CA THR A 57 5.60 -1.48 -5.74
C THR A 57 5.23 -0.08 -6.19
N GLY A 58 4.03 0.10 -6.77
CA GLY A 58 3.53 1.41 -7.18
C GLY A 58 3.43 2.40 -6.01
N MET A 59 2.83 1.98 -4.88
CA MET A 59 2.73 2.84 -3.69
C MET A 59 4.10 3.24 -3.11
N ARG A 60 5.11 2.36 -3.22
CA ARG A 60 6.48 2.67 -2.77
C ARG A 60 7.21 3.64 -3.69
N GLU A 61 6.91 3.63 -4.99
CA GLU A 61 7.42 4.62 -5.93
C GLU A 61 6.73 5.97 -5.68
N GLU A 62 5.40 5.98 -5.55
CA GLU A 62 4.62 7.20 -5.26
C GLU A 62 5.07 7.89 -3.96
N ILE A 63 5.23 7.13 -2.86
CA ILE A 63 5.65 7.73 -1.58
C ILE A 63 7.07 8.31 -1.65
N LYS A 64 7.94 7.73 -2.47
CA LYS A 64 9.31 8.20 -2.65
C LYS A 64 9.32 9.50 -3.45
N ASP A 65 8.53 9.59 -4.51
CA ASP A 65 8.41 10.79 -5.33
C ASP A 65 7.78 11.93 -4.51
N GLU A 66 6.71 11.66 -3.75
CA GLU A 66 6.10 12.65 -2.84
C GLU A 66 7.06 13.12 -1.74
N ALA A 67 7.92 12.23 -1.22
CA ALA A 67 8.93 12.59 -0.23
C ALA A 67 10.06 13.47 -0.81
N ILE A 68 10.44 13.25 -2.06
CA ILE A 68 11.43 14.06 -2.79
C ILE A 68 10.86 15.43 -3.11
N ASP A 69 9.63 15.48 -3.64
CA ASP A 69 8.90 16.72 -3.93
C ASP A 69 8.77 17.60 -2.68
N LYS A 70 8.53 16.99 -1.52
CA LYS A 70 8.52 17.70 -0.23
C LYS A 70 9.88 18.33 0.08
N GLN A 71 11.01 17.69 -0.26
CA GLN A 71 12.34 18.21 0.03
C GLN A 71 12.71 19.40 -0.87
N ASP A 72 12.28 19.38 -2.12
CA ASP A 72 12.55 20.46 -3.09
C ASP A 72 11.66 21.69 -2.88
N ASP A 73 10.45 21.54 -2.33
CA ASP A 73 9.56 22.69 -1.99
C ASP A 73 10.08 23.55 -0.82
N TYR A 74 11.10 23.08 -0.09
CA TYR A 74 11.77 23.83 0.99
C TYR A 74 13.09 24.50 0.54
N ARG A 75 13.41 24.53 -0.76
CA ARG A 75 14.63 25.18 -1.29
C ARG A 75 14.41 26.60 -1.81
#